data_AF-A0A1H9D866-F1
#
_entry.id   AF-A0A1H9D866-F1
#
_cell.length_a   1.000
_cell.length_b   1.000
_cell.length_c   1.000
_cell.angle_alpha   90.00
_cell.angle_beta   90.00
_cell.angle_gamma   90.00
#
_symmetry.space_group_name_H-M   'P 1'
#
loop_
_entity.id
_entity.type
_entity.pdbx_description
1 polymer ?
#
loop_
_entity_poly.entity_id
_entity_poly.type
_entity_poly.pdbx_seq_one_letter_code
_entity_poly.pdbx_strand_id
1 'polypeptide(L)' 'MNSSPITTWEGAEAYFTFADSPSVMMIILALAMAATVGAVVASVLHENHTYIDYK' A
#
# COMPACT_ATOMS: atom_id res chain seq x y z
N MET A 1 2.93 -28.66 15.59
CA MET A 1 3.16 -27.34 14.95
C MET A 1 4.44 -26.75 15.53
N ASN A 2 5.55 -26.81 14.79
CA ASN A 2 6.82 -26.15 15.14
C ASN A 2 6.95 -24.89 14.28
N SER A 3 6.16 -23.86 14.60
CA SER A 3 5.91 -22.71 13.70
C SER A 3 6.98 -21.62 13.73
N SER A 4 8.07 -21.76 14.49
CA SER A 4 9.20 -20.84 14.38
C SER A 4 10.52 -21.55 14.66
N PRO A 5 11.54 -21.43 13.79
CA PRO A 5 12.88 -21.95 14.02
C PRO A 5 13.68 -21.14 15.06
N ILE A 6 13.10 -20.07 15.61
CA ILE A 6 13.72 -19.25 16.65
C ILE A 6 13.54 -19.90 18.03
N THR A 7 14.63 -20.02 18.78
CA THR A 7 14.64 -20.65 20.12
C THR A 7 14.48 -19.64 21.27
N THR A 8 14.54 -18.34 20.98
CA THR A 8 14.32 -17.25 21.94
C THR A 8 13.70 -16.04 21.25
N TRP A 9 12.92 -15.27 22.00
CA TRP A 9 12.33 -13.99 21.56
C TRP A 9 12.98 -12.79 22.24
N GLU A 10 14.00 -13.04 23.05
CA GLU A 10 14.73 -11.98 23.73
C GLU A 10 15.50 -11.14 22.69
N GLY A 11 15.15 -9.86 22.58
CA GLY A 11 15.65 -8.95 21.54
C GLY A 11 14.98 -9.09 20.16
N ALA A 12 13.97 -9.96 20.02
CA ALA A 12 13.17 -10.05 18.79
C ALA A 12 12.11 -8.94 18.80
N GLU A 13 12.44 -7.79 18.22
CA GLU A 13 11.53 -6.66 18.09
C GLU A 13 11.30 -6.28 16.63
N ALA A 14 10.08 -5.83 16.33
CA ALA A 14 9.74 -5.31 15.02
C ALA A 14 10.10 -3.82 14.97
N TYR A 15 10.98 -3.48 14.03
CA TYR A 15 11.30 -2.08 13.73
C TYR A 15 10.38 -1.58 12.63
N PHE A 16 9.49 -0.66 13.02
CA PHE A 16 8.59 0.00 12.08
C PHE A 16 9.15 1.36 11.69
N THR A 17 9.66 1.46 10.47
CA THR A 17 10.24 2.69 9.94
C THR A 17 9.21 3.82 9.98
N PHE A 18 9.57 4.91 10.67
CA PHE A 18 8.76 6.13 10.81
C PHE A 18 7.47 5.99 11.62
N ALA A 19 7.27 4.90 12.37
CA ALA A 19 6.06 4.72 13.19
C ALA A 19 5.89 5.81 14.27
N ASP A 20 6.99 6.43 14.69
CA ASP A 20 7.07 7.52 15.66
C ASP A 20 6.93 8.92 15.01
N SER A 21 6.82 9.00 13.68
CA SER A 21 6.73 10.26 12.95
C SER A 21 5.34 10.42 12.29
N PRO A 22 4.39 11.10 12.96
CA PRO A 22 3.04 11.32 12.42
C PRO A 22 3.05 11.96 11.03
N SER A 23 3.97 12.90 10.79
CA SER A 23 4.09 13.59 9.51
C SER A 23 4.47 12.64 8.37
N VAL A 24 5.45 11.76 8.59
CA VAL A 24 5.89 10.80 7.56
C VAL A 24 4.81 9.75 7.31
N MET A 25 4.14 9.28 8.37
CA MET A 25 3.00 8.37 8.24
C MET A 25 1.86 8.97 7.40
N MET A 26 1.54 10.26 7.60
CA MET A 26 0.52 10.95 6.81
C MET A 26 0.92 11.09 5.34
N ILE A 27 2.20 11.33 5.04
CA ILE A 27 2.70 11.37 3.65
C ILE A 27 2.54 10.01 2.98
N ILE A 28 2.96 8.92 3.64
CA ILE A 28 2.85 7.56 3.11
C ILE A 28 1.37 7.22 2.85
N LEU A 29 0.48 7.54 3.79
CA LEU A 29 -0.95 7.32 3.65
C LEU A 29 -1.53 8.10 2.45
N ALA A 30 -1.16 9.38 2.31
CA ALA A 30 -1.61 10.21 1.20
C ALA A 30 -1.14 9.66 -0.15
N LEU A 31 0.09 9.18 -0.24
CA LEU A 31 0.64 8.55 -1.45
C LEU A 31 -0.11 7.26 -1.80
N ALA A 32 -0.40 6.41 -0.80
CA ALA A 32 -1.17 5.19 -1.01
C ALA A 32 -2.58 5.50 -1.52
N MET A 33 -3.26 6.47 -0.90
CA MET A 33 -4.58 6.93 -1.37
C MET A 33 -4.53 7.46 -2.80
N ALA A 34 -3.53 8.29 -3.12
CA ALA A 34 -3.37 8.85 -4.45
C ALA A 34 -3.15 7.75 -5.51
N ALA A 35 -2.34 6.73 -5.20
CA ALA A 35 -2.14 5.58 -6.09
C ALA A 35 -3.45 4.80 -6.31
N THR A 36 -4.22 4.54 -5.24
CA THR A 36 -5.50 3.83 -5.34
C THR A 36 -6.53 4.61 -6.17
N VAL A 37 -6.75 5.89 -5.85
CA VAL A 37 -7.70 6.72 -6.59
C VAL A 37 -7.23 6.90 -8.04
N GLY A 38 -5.94 7.12 -8.25
CA GLY A 38 -5.34 7.23 -9.59
C GLY A 38 -5.57 6.00 -10.45
N ALA A 39 -5.40 4.80 -9.88
CA ALA A 39 -5.67 3.54 -10.58
C ALA A 39 -7.14 3.42 -10.99
N VAL A 40 -8.07 3.70 -10.08
CA VAL A 40 -9.52 3.65 -10.37
C VAL A 40 -9.88 4.63 -11.49
N VAL A 41 -9.42 5.88 -11.40
CA VAL A 41 -9.70 6.91 -12.42
C VAL A 41 -9.10 6.50 -13.77
N ALA A 42 -7.85 6.00 -13.78
CA ALA A 42 -7.21 5.54 -15.01
C ALA A 42 -7.98 4.38 -15.66
N SER A 43 -8.47 3.42 -14.85
CA SER A 43 -9.29 2.31 -15.34
C SER A 43 -10.60 2.80 -15.96
N VAL A 44 -11.32 3.71 -15.30
CA VAL A 44 -12.57 4.28 -15.84
C VAL A 44 -12.33 5.03 -17.15
N LEU A 45 -11.25 5.82 -17.24
CA LEU A 45 -10.90 6.54 -18.47
C LEU A 45 -10.52 5.58 -19.59
N HIS A 46 -9.75 4.54 -19.28
CA HIS A 46 -9.37 3.51 -20.24
C HIS A 46 -10.59 2.80 -20.82
N GLU A 47 -11.51 2.36 -19.96
CA GLU A 47 -12.76 1.72 -20.39
C GLU A 47 -13.60 2.65 -21.28
N ASN A 48 -13.81 3.90 -20.86
CA ASN A 48 -14.55 4.86 -21.66
C ASN A 48 -13.95 5.05 -23.05
N HIS A 49 -12.62 5.13 -23.18
CA HIS A 49 -11.99 5.27 -24.49
C HIS A 49 -12.12 3.99 -25.33
N THR A 50 -11.92 2.80 -24.75
CA THR A 50 -11.99 1.53 -25.50
C THR A 50 -13.40 1.21 -26.00
N TYR A 51 -14.45 1.54 -25.25
CA TYR A 51 -15.82 1.22 -25.65
C TYR A 51 -16.41 2.20 -26.68
N ILE A 52 -15.86 3.40 -26.83
CA ILE A 52 -16.33 4.36 -27.85
C ILE A 52 -15.80 3.99 -29.24
N ASP A 53 -14.62 3.36 -29.34
CA ASP A 53 -14.03 2.88 -30.60
C ASP A 53 -14.65 1.55 -31.11
N TYR A 54 -15.61 0.95 -30.38
CA TYR A 54 -16.33 -0.26 -30.81
C TYR A 54 -17.62 0.05 -31.61
N LYS A 55 -17.76 1.25 -32.17
CA LYS A 55 -18.89 1.63 -33.04
C LYS A 55 -18.47 1.91 -34.48
#